data_AF-A0A1E4RMY4-F1
#
_entry.id   AF-A0A1E4RMY4-F1
#
_cell.length_a   1.000
_cell.length_b   1.000
_cell.length_c   1.000
_cell.angle_alpha   90.00
_cell.angle_beta   90.00
_cell.angle_gamma   90.00
#
_symmetry.space_group_name_H-M   'P 1'
#
loop_
_entity.id
_entity.type
_entity.pdbx_description
1 polymer ?
#
loop_
_entity_poly.entity_id
_entity_poly.type
_entity_poly.pdbx_seq_one_letter_code
_entity_poly.pdbx_strand_id
1 'polypeptide(L)'
;MFRTALQGRSHITSVSRATLRLLATSPRCFQKKPTGGDVPNKKIDSHLNFLSKYYNQDLLQSIKITESLVDPETVLGLSKKGPNAKSKVAPTNESFDYSITDAKWQEPILYPNQPDKKTPYPSIPNVAAPDNTHLKIRFQSNKTDARPSLRDVAEEQATGIAKLTGLDKQKIRNLYSRAIYLRRVSCQTRKGKIPSFYCLTVVGNKDGLIGLGEGKSRDGMRVAIRKAHWNAIKNLTPIPRYENRTIIGNIDYKFHAVKLSLRSAPAGFGLRVNPNIFEVCQAAGIKDLGGKVFKSRNKMNTVKGFVEALTKQRSLEDLAAGRGKKVLDLRKVYYSA
;
A
#
# COMPACT_ATOMS: atom_id res chain seq x y z
N MET A 1 -21.79 -54.01 30.90
CA MET A 1 -21.82 -54.83 29.67
C MET A 1 -20.72 -54.30 28.76
N PHE A 2 -19.55 -54.89 28.50
CA PHE A 2 -18.98 -56.25 28.44
C PHE A 2 -17.45 -56.08 28.66
N ARG A 3 -16.78 -56.64 29.69
CA ARG A 3 -15.92 -57.87 29.69
C ARG A 3 -15.75 -58.51 28.28
N THR A 4 -14.60 -58.92 27.75
CA THR A 4 -13.40 -59.62 28.27
C THR A 4 -12.48 -59.88 27.05
N ALA A 5 -11.15 -59.74 27.18
CA ALA A 5 -10.13 -60.82 27.25
C ALA A 5 -9.72 -61.51 25.93
N LEU A 6 -8.39 -61.61 25.71
CA LEU A 6 -7.58 -62.76 25.22
C LEU A 6 -6.20 -62.18 24.83
N GLN A 7 -5.11 -62.26 25.62
CA GLN A 7 -4.37 -63.40 26.17
C GLN A 7 -3.42 -64.06 25.16
N GLY A 8 -2.13 -63.90 25.45
CA GLY A 8 -1.02 -64.66 24.87
C GLY A 8 0.08 -64.70 25.92
N ARG A 9 0.14 -65.83 26.66
CA ARG A 9 1.07 -66.11 27.75
C ARG A 9 1.84 -67.38 27.37
N SER A 10 3.00 -67.55 28.03
CA SER A 10 3.65 -68.83 28.38
C SER A 10 4.67 -69.39 27.36
N HIS A 11 5.78 -70.06 27.69
CA HIS A 11 6.29 -70.74 28.92
C HIS A 11 7.84 -70.73 28.87
N ILE A 12 8.57 -70.42 29.96
CA ILE A 12 9.18 -71.33 30.97
C ILE A 12 10.23 -72.32 30.42
N THR A 13 11.48 -72.18 30.88
CA THR A 13 12.27 -73.27 31.50
C THR A 13 13.32 -72.70 32.46
N SER A 14 13.20 -73.02 33.75
CA SER A 14 14.30 -73.20 34.70
C SER A 14 14.99 -74.55 34.36
N VAL A 15 16.27 -74.81 34.63
CA VAL A 15 16.92 -75.04 35.94
C VAL A 15 18.42 -75.24 35.65
N SER A 16 19.32 -74.64 36.44
CA SER A 16 20.44 -75.39 37.04
C SER A 16 21.16 -74.54 38.08
N ARG A 17 21.45 -75.19 39.20
CA ARG A 17 21.92 -74.68 40.48
C ARG A 17 23.28 -75.33 40.73
N ALA A 18 24.35 -74.55 40.70
CA ALA A 18 25.70 -74.90 41.18
C ALA A 18 26.59 -73.68 40.83
N THR A 19 27.44 -73.11 41.66
CA THR A 19 28.03 -73.47 42.95
C THR A 19 28.68 -72.19 43.47
N LEU A 20 28.64 -72.00 44.79
CA LEU A 20 29.39 -71.00 45.52
C LEU A 20 30.86 -70.97 45.09
N ARG A 21 31.34 -69.80 44.64
CA ARG A 21 32.72 -69.38 44.88
C ARG A 21 32.71 -67.96 45.43
N LEU A 22 32.73 -67.91 46.76
CA LEU A 22 33.30 -66.81 47.51
C LEU A 22 34.74 -66.59 47.03
N LEU A 23 34.98 -65.49 46.32
CA LEU A 23 36.27 -64.82 46.34
C LEU A 23 36.00 -63.38 46.78
N ALA A 24 36.32 -63.14 48.04
CA ALA A 24 36.45 -61.82 48.59
C ALA A 24 37.55 -61.03 47.86
N THR A 25 37.55 -59.72 48.11
CA THR A 25 38.54 -58.69 47.71
C THR A 25 38.31 -58.16 46.29
N SER A 26 38.03 -56.87 46.04
CA SER A 26 38.10 -55.62 46.80
C SER A 26 37.15 -54.61 46.14
N PRO A 27 36.70 -53.53 46.81
CA PRO A 27 36.11 -52.43 46.07
C PRO A 27 37.17 -51.94 45.09
N ARG A 28 36.86 -51.85 43.79
CA ARG A 28 37.62 -50.97 42.91
C ARG A 28 37.38 -49.56 43.41
N CYS A 29 38.20 -49.15 44.38
CA CYS A 29 38.57 -47.77 44.58
C CYS A 29 38.80 -47.22 43.18
N PHE A 30 38.02 -46.22 42.81
CA PHE A 30 38.40 -45.30 41.76
C PHE A 30 39.71 -44.68 42.23
N GLN A 31 40.83 -45.35 41.91
CA GLN A 31 42.15 -44.86 42.24
C GLN A 31 42.29 -43.58 41.43
N LYS A 32 42.25 -42.45 42.15
CA LYS A 32 42.72 -41.17 41.64
C LYS A 32 44.15 -41.44 41.18
N LYS A 33 44.36 -41.45 39.85
CA LYS A 33 45.69 -41.71 39.28
C LYS A 33 46.69 -40.73 39.91
N PRO A 34 47.90 -41.21 40.26
CA PRO A 34 48.91 -40.35 40.85
C PRO A 34 49.26 -39.21 39.88
N THR A 35 49.24 -38.00 40.40
CA THR A 35 49.76 -36.78 39.80
C THR A 35 51.28 -36.87 39.76
N GLY A 36 51.86 -36.94 38.56
CA GLY A 36 53.31 -36.85 38.36
C GLY A 36 53.77 -37.67 37.16
N GLY A 37 54.00 -37.00 36.03
CA GLY A 37 54.64 -37.56 34.82
C GLY A 37 53.97 -37.09 33.54
N ASP A 38 54.64 -36.19 32.81
CA ASP A 38 54.25 -35.67 31.49
C ASP A 38 54.31 -36.77 30.42
N VAL A 39 53.28 -37.60 30.35
CA VAL A 39 53.00 -38.42 29.17
C VAL A 39 51.99 -37.64 28.33
N PRO A 40 52.31 -37.26 27.07
CA PRO A 40 51.35 -36.59 26.21
C PRO A 40 50.16 -37.53 26.02
N ASN A 41 49.02 -37.15 26.62
CA ASN A 41 47.78 -37.90 26.49
C ASN A 41 47.37 -37.78 25.02
N LYS A 42 47.69 -38.80 24.20
CA LYS A 42 47.38 -38.86 22.76
C LYS A 42 45.95 -38.42 22.40
N LYS A 43 45.00 -38.64 23.32
CA LYS A 43 43.59 -38.20 23.19
C LYS A 43 43.42 -36.68 23.29
N ILE A 44 44.10 -36.03 24.23
CA ILE A 44 44.09 -34.57 24.39
C ILE A 44 44.70 -33.92 23.16
N ASP A 45 45.85 -34.43 22.72
CA ASP A 45 46.52 -33.88 21.53
C ASP A 45 45.67 -34.07 20.27
N SER A 46 44.97 -35.21 20.13
CA SER A 46 44.04 -35.43 19.03
C SER A 46 42.81 -34.51 19.06
N HIS A 47 42.31 -34.19 20.26
CA HIS A 47 41.19 -33.26 20.47
C HIS A 47 41.58 -31.83 20.12
N LEU A 48 42.74 -31.37 20.59
CA LEU A 48 43.27 -30.05 20.26
C LEU A 48 43.57 -29.93 18.75
N ASN A 49 44.09 -30.99 18.13
CA ASN A 49 44.28 -31.05 16.67
C ASN A 49 42.97 -31.06 15.88
N PHE A 50 41.86 -31.47 16.49
CA PHE A 50 40.54 -31.37 15.87
C PHE A 50 40.00 -29.95 15.99
N LEU A 51 40.06 -29.34 17.17
CA LEU A 51 39.59 -27.98 17.41
C LEU A 51 40.38 -26.93 16.62
N SER A 52 41.68 -27.13 16.43
CA SER A 52 42.53 -26.21 15.65
C SER A 52 42.12 -26.09 14.18
N LYS A 53 41.32 -27.04 13.65
CA LYS A 53 40.76 -26.95 12.29
C LYS A 53 39.66 -25.91 12.16
N TYR A 54 38.99 -25.55 13.27
CA TYR A 54 37.80 -24.70 13.28
C TYR A 54 38.02 -23.38 14.04
N TYR A 55 38.94 -23.34 15.00
CA TYR A 55 39.15 -22.20 15.89
C TYR A 55 40.55 -21.59 15.78
N ASN A 56 40.63 -20.28 16.04
CA ASN A 56 41.89 -19.54 16.14
C ASN A 56 42.71 -19.98 17.36
N GLN A 57 44.02 -19.74 17.33
CA GLN A 57 44.93 -20.14 18.40
C GLN A 57 44.56 -19.52 19.76
N ASP A 58 44.14 -18.26 19.78
CA ASP A 58 43.71 -17.56 21.01
C ASP A 58 42.45 -18.21 21.62
N LEU A 59 41.47 -18.56 20.79
CA LEU A 59 40.26 -19.26 21.22
C LEU A 59 40.58 -20.67 21.70
N LEU A 60 41.52 -21.37 21.06
CA LEU A 60 41.94 -22.71 21.46
C LEU A 60 42.56 -22.72 22.87
N GLN A 61 43.36 -21.71 23.21
CA GLN A 61 43.89 -21.55 24.57
C GLN A 61 42.77 -21.33 25.59
N SER A 62 41.79 -20.46 25.27
CA SER A 62 40.62 -20.21 26.12
C SER A 62 39.76 -21.46 26.33
N ILE A 63 39.51 -22.23 25.25
CA ILE A 63 38.78 -23.50 25.32
C ILE A 63 39.53 -24.48 26.22
N LYS A 64 40.84 -24.61 26.07
CA LYS A 64 41.68 -25.49 26.90
C LYS A 64 41.60 -25.14 28.39
N ILE A 65 41.61 -23.85 28.73
CA ILE A 65 41.44 -23.38 30.11
C ILE A 65 40.02 -23.69 30.62
N THR A 66 39.01 -23.50 29.78
CA THR A 66 37.62 -23.76 30.16
C THR A 66 37.38 -25.25 30.42
N GLU A 67 37.88 -26.13 29.55
CA GLU A 67 37.78 -27.58 29.71
C GLU A 67 38.52 -28.11 30.95
N SER A 68 39.59 -27.44 31.40
CA SER A 68 40.31 -27.84 32.62
C SER A 68 39.63 -27.38 33.91
N LEU A 69 38.85 -26.30 33.84
CA LEU A 69 38.14 -25.73 34.99
C LEU A 69 36.73 -26.30 35.18
N VAL A 70 36.06 -26.67 34.08
CA VAL A 70 34.66 -27.13 34.13
C VAL A 70 34.61 -28.65 34.32
N ASP A 71 34.05 -29.08 35.45
CA ASP A 71 33.88 -30.49 35.74
C ASP A 71 32.85 -31.14 34.80
N PRO A 72 33.10 -32.37 34.27
CA PRO A 72 32.21 -33.03 33.32
C PRO A 72 30.82 -33.34 33.91
N GLU A 73 30.72 -33.50 35.23
CA GLU A 73 29.45 -33.73 35.93
C GLU A 73 28.52 -32.51 35.82
N THR A 74 29.07 -31.29 35.81
CA THR A 74 28.29 -30.06 35.70
C THR A 74 27.65 -29.93 34.32
N VAL A 75 28.40 -30.26 33.26
CA VAL A 75 27.92 -30.26 31.87
C VAL A 75 26.81 -31.31 31.68
N LEU A 76 27.02 -32.52 32.19
CA LEU A 76 26.01 -33.58 32.15
C LEU A 76 24.76 -33.21 32.95
N GLY A 77 24.91 -32.53 34.08
CA GLY A 77 23.82 -32.01 34.89
C GLY A 77 22.99 -30.95 34.16
N LEU A 78 23.63 -30.04 33.42
CA LEU A 78 22.95 -29.05 32.58
C LEU A 78 22.21 -29.71 31.41
N SER A 79 22.85 -30.67 30.74
CA SER A 79 22.24 -31.43 29.64
C SER A 79 20.96 -32.15 30.08
N LYS A 80 20.97 -32.79 31.26
CA LYS A 80 19.79 -33.48 31.83
C LYS A 80 18.62 -32.56 32.15
N LYS A 81 18.87 -31.27 32.44
CA LYS A 81 17.83 -30.29 32.78
C LYS A 81 17.10 -29.74 31.54
N GLY A 82 17.59 -30.04 30.33
CA GLY A 82 16.92 -29.69 29.07
C GLY A 82 16.67 -28.18 28.92
N PRO A 83 15.54 -27.76 28.31
CA PRO A 83 15.29 -26.35 27.99
C PRO A 83 15.15 -25.43 29.22
N ASN A 84 14.92 -26.01 30.41
CA ASN A 84 14.84 -25.27 31.66
C ASN A 84 16.23 -24.92 32.24
N ALA A 85 17.29 -25.51 31.70
CA ALA A 85 18.67 -25.19 32.04
C ALA A 85 19.20 -23.94 31.31
N LYS A 86 18.47 -23.45 30.29
CA LYS A 86 18.90 -22.32 29.46
C LYS A 86 19.02 -21.08 30.35
N SER A 87 20.22 -20.51 30.38
CA SER A 87 20.42 -19.22 31.02
C SER A 87 19.68 -18.15 30.22
N LYS A 88 19.16 -17.12 30.90
CA LYS A 88 18.66 -15.91 30.23
C LYS A 88 19.78 -15.07 29.59
N VAL A 89 21.04 -15.48 29.82
CA VAL A 89 22.25 -14.81 29.35
C VAL A 89 22.54 -15.17 27.90
N ALA A 90 22.31 -16.43 27.51
CA ALA A 90 22.46 -16.86 26.12
C ALA A 90 21.22 -16.50 25.28
N PRO A 91 21.37 -16.14 23.99
CA PRO A 91 20.24 -15.91 23.09
C PRO A 91 19.49 -17.20 22.80
N THR A 92 18.23 -17.05 22.40
CA THR A 92 17.26 -18.15 22.27
C THR A 92 17.58 -19.16 21.17
N ASN A 93 18.40 -18.77 20.18
CA ASN A 93 18.80 -19.65 19.07
C ASN A 93 20.08 -20.40 19.46
N GLU A 94 19.96 -21.70 19.71
CA GLU A 94 20.90 -22.49 20.52
C GLU A 94 22.15 -23.01 19.78
N SER A 95 22.49 -22.46 18.63
CA SER A 95 23.53 -23.04 17.76
C SER A 95 24.45 -22.00 17.12
N PHE A 96 24.59 -20.83 17.75
CA PHE A 96 25.51 -19.80 17.28
C PHE A 96 26.87 -19.94 17.98
N ASP A 97 27.91 -20.16 17.18
CA ASP A 97 29.30 -20.07 17.61
C ASP A 97 29.75 -18.60 17.52
N TYR A 98 30.18 -18.03 18.65
CA TYR A 98 30.59 -16.62 18.75
C TYR A 98 32.02 -16.35 18.26
N SER A 99 32.69 -17.35 17.70
CA SER A 99 33.99 -17.17 17.04
C SER A 99 33.91 -16.26 15.80
N ILE A 100 32.76 -16.21 15.14
CA ILE A 100 32.51 -15.38 13.95
C ILE A 100 31.72 -14.14 14.33
N THR A 101 32.13 -12.99 13.77
CA THR A 101 31.47 -11.71 14.03
C THR A 101 30.34 -11.43 13.02
N ASP A 102 29.10 -11.39 13.51
CA ASP A 102 27.93 -11.05 12.69
C ASP A 102 27.81 -9.53 12.54
N ALA A 103 28.19 -9.01 11.37
CA ALA A 103 28.09 -7.57 11.08
C ALA A 103 26.68 -7.00 11.27
N LYS A 104 25.61 -7.83 11.20
CA LYS A 104 24.22 -7.41 11.38
C LYS A 104 23.84 -7.14 12.85
N TRP A 105 24.37 -7.95 13.76
CA TRP A 105 23.89 -8.02 15.16
C TRP A 105 24.95 -7.60 16.17
N GLN A 106 26.22 -7.68 15.81
CA GLN A 106 27.32 -7.30 16.68
C GLN A 106 27.73 -5.86 16.43
N GLU A 107 28.16 -5.19 17.50
CA GLU A 107 28.70 -3.85 17.42
C GLU A 107 30.04 -3.88 16.69
N PRO A 108 30.25 -2.98 15.72
CA PRO A 108 31.51 -2.98 15.02
C PRO A 108 32.59 -2.25 15.82
N ILE A 109 33.84 -2.61 15.59
CA ILE A 109 34.99 -1.99 16.24
C ILE A 109 35.12 -0.54 15.73
N LEU A 110 34.99 0.43 16.63
CA LEU A 110 35.15 1.86 16.34
C LEU A 110 36.62 2.26 16.50
N TYR A 111 37.23 2.76 15.43
CA TYR A 111 38.55 3.39 15.51
C TYR A 111 38.41 4.90 15.69
N PRO A 112 39.22 5.55 16.55
CA PRO A 112 39.09 6.98 16.84
C PRO A 112 39.29 7.91 15.61
N ASN A 113 39.92 7.42 14.53
CA ASN A 113 40.24 8.20 13.33
C ASN A 113 39.39 7.81 12.09
N GLN A 114 38.16 7.34 12.28
CA GLN A 114 37.34 6.81 11.18
C GLN A 114 36.68 7.95 10.37
N PRO A 115 36.75 7.94 9.02
CA PRO A 115 36.12 8.98 8.20
C PRO A 115 34.58 8.90 8.28
N ASP A 116 33.91 10.06 8.36
CA ASP A 116 32.45 10.25 8.59
C ASP A 116 31.52 9.39 7.71
N LYS A 117 31.99 8.93 6.54
CA LYS A 117 31.18 8.18 5.56
C LYS A 117 31.33 6.66 5.64
N LYS A 118 32.22 6.15 6.49
CA LYS A 118 32.31 4.72 6.80
C LYS A 118 31.75 4.53 8.21
N THR A 119 30.45 4.75 8.41
CA THR A 119 29.83 4.27 9.63
C THR A 119 30.00 2.75 9.65
N PRO A 120 30.58 2.17 10.70
CA PRO A 120 30.92 0.76 10.71
C PRO A 120 29.70 -0.16 10.90
N TYR A 121 28.52 0.42 11.12
CA TYR A 121 27.26 -0.28 11.19
C TYR A 121 26.88 -0.88 9.82
N PRO A 122 26.26 -2.07 9.82
CA PRO A 122 25.69 -2.65 8.60
C PRO A 122 24.61 -1.72 8.04
N SER A 123 24.43 -1.72 6.72
CA SER A 123 23.26 -1.06 6.14
C SER A 123 21.99 -1.76 6.67
N ILE A 124 21.07 -0.98 7.22
CA ILE A 124 19.78 -1.51 7.66
C ILE A 124 19.11 -2.12 6.42
N PRO A 125 18.79 -3.43 6.41
CA PRO A 125 18.13 -4.01 5.26
C PRO A 125 16.77 -3.32 5.08
N ASN A 126 16.45 -2.94 3.84
CA ASN A 126 15.11 -2.46 3.50
C ASN A 126 14.13 -3.62 3.64
N VAL A 127 13.64 -3.86 4.86
CA VAL A 127 12.61 -4.86 5.11
C VAL A 127 11.31 -4.34 4.54
N ALA A 128 10.95 -4.87 3.37
CA ALA A 128 9.62 -4.69 2.84
C ALA A 128 8.64 -5.45 3.75
N ALA A 129 7.85 -4.73 4.55
CA ALA A 129 6.60 -5.26 5.08
C ALA A 129 5.80 -5.98 3.97
N PRO A 130 5.06 -7.04 4.30
CA PRO A 130 4.32 -7.82 3.31
C PRO A 130 3.30 -6.97 2.52
N ASP A 131 2.83 -5.88 3.12
CA ASP A 131 1.80 -5.00 2.55
C ASP A 131 2.34 -3.91 1.61
N ASN A 132 3.64 -3.90 1.31
CA ASN A 132 4.30 -2.83 0.53
C ASN A 132 4.09 -1.39 1.09
N THR A 133 3.74 -1.27 2.38
CA THR A 133 3.39 -0.02 3.08
C THR A 133 4.59 0.81 3.55
N HIS A 134 5.82 0.37 3.28
CA HIS A 134 7.05 1.12 3.57
C HIS A 134 7.12 2.26 2.56
N LEU A 135 6.42 3.32 2.95
CA LEU A 135 6.66 4.67 2.50
C LEU A 135 8.17 4.91 2.50
N LYS A 136 8.67 5.37 1.34
CA LYS A 136 9.94 6.09 1.25
C LYS A 136 10.09 6.98 2.48
N ILE A 137 11.15 6.77 3.25
CA ILE A 137 11.55 7.67 4.32
C ILE A 137 11.50 9.09 3.73
N ARG A 138 10.69 10.00 4.30
CA ARG A 138 10.48 11.36 3.73
C ARG A 138 11.76 12.19 3.66
N PHE A 139 12.77 11.78 4.40
CA PHE A 139 14.10 12.37 4.42
C PHE A 139 15.06 11.43 3.70
N GLN A 140 15.15 11.54 2.38
CA GLN A 140 16.30 11.02 1.66
C GLN A 140 17.29 12.17 1.49
N SER A 141 18.49 12.02 2.07
CA SER A 141 19.60 12.98 1.93
C SER A 141 20.28 12.91 0.56
N ASN A 142 19.70 12.17 -0.39
CA ASN A 142 20.31 11.96 -1.69
C ASN A 142 19.78 12.98 -2.70
N LYS A 143 20.73 13.63 -3.37
CA LYS A 143 20.61 14.81 -4.23
C LYS A 143 19.79 14.61 -5.52
N THR A 144 18.89 13.62 -5.56
CA THR A 144 18.07 13.22 -6.72
C THR A 144 16.58 13.03 -6.39
N ASP A 145 16.06 13.67 -5.34
CA ASP A 145 14.61 13.83 -5.16
C ASP A 145 14.09 14.91 -6.11
N ALA A 146 14.10 14.62 -7.42
CA ALA A 146 13.46 15.48 -8.41
C ALA A 146 11.97 15.58 -8.05
N ARG A 147 11.46 16.81 -7.93
CA ARG A 147 10.01 17.03 -7.75
C ARG A 147 9.28 16.23 -8.83
N PRO A 148 8.21 15.48 -8.47
CA PRO A 148 7.50 14.66 -9.44
C PRO A 148 7.09 15.53 -10.61
N SER A 149 7.32 15.04 -11.82
CA SER A 149 6.94 15.78 -13.01
C SER A 149 5.41 15.90 -13.06
N LEU A 150 4.89 16.90 -13.78
CA LEU A 150 3.44 17.05 -13.96
C LEU A 150 2.80 15.80 -14.58
N ARG A 151 3.56 15.04 -15.38
CA ARG A 151 3.13 13.78 -16.00
C ARG A 151 2.97 12.69 -14.95
N ASP A 152 3.95 12.54 -14.05
CA ASP A 152 3.91 11.54 -12.98
C ASP A 152 2.71 11.78 -12.06
N VAL A 153 2.44 13.05 -11.70
CA VAL A 153 1.28 13.42 -10.87
C VAL A 153 -0.04 13.09 -11.59
N ALA A 154 -0.12 13.30 -12.90
CA ALA A 154 -1.31 12.97 -13.69
C ALA A 154 -1.51 11.45 -13.79
N GLU A 155 -0.44 10.68 -13.93
CA GLU A 155 -0.47 9.21 -13.99
C GLU A 155 -0.86 8.59 -12.65
N GLU A 156 -0.33 9.09 -11.54
CA GLU A 156 -0.77 8.71 -10.19
C GLU A 156 -2.27 9.00 -9.97
N GLN A 157 -2.76 10.12 -10.49
CA GLN A 157 -4.19 10.44 -10.41
C GLN A 157 -5.03 9.50 -11.26
N ALA A 158 -4.63 9.24 -12.50
CA ALA A 158 -5.33 8.34 -13.40
C ALA A 158 -5.35 6.90 -12.88
N THR A 159 -4.23 6.41 -12.34
CA THR A 159 -4.15 5.07 -11.74
C THR A 159 -5.04 4.94 -10.50
N GLY A 160 -5.08 5.95 -9.63
CA GLY A 160 -5.97 5.96 -8.47
C GLY A 160 -7.45 5.93 -8.85
N ILE A 161 -7.84 6.68 -9.88
CA ILE A 161 -9.23 6.71 -10.36
C ILE A 161 -9.60 5.42 -11.09
N ALA A 162 -8.72 4.91 -11.97
CA ALA A 162 -8.94 3.67 -12.71
C ALA A 162 -9.17 2.46 -11.79
N LYS A 163 -8.44 2.40 -10.67
CA LYS A 163 -8.67 1.36 -9.64
C LYS A 163 -10.07 1.42 -9.02
N LEU A 164 -10.68 2.61 -8.95
CA LEU A 164 -12.01 2.81 -8.35
C LEU A 164 -13.15 2.65 -9.35
N THR A 165 -12.99 3.16 -10.57
CA THR A 165 -14.07 3.21 -11.57
C THR A 165 -13.99 2.08 -12.60
N GLY A 166 -12.86 1.37 -12.68
CA GLY A 166 -12.60 0.39 -13.75
C GLY A 166 -12.39 1.03 -15.13
N LEU A 167 -12.35 2.36 -15.23
CA LEU A 167 -12.11 3.07 -16.50
C LEU A 167 -10.64 2.95 -16.90
N ASP A 168 -10.40 2.93 -18.21
CA ASP A 168 -9.05 2.93 -18.76
C ASP A 168 -8.28 4.22 -18.41
N LYS A 169 -6.99 4.06 -18.10
CA LYS A 169 -6.10 5.14 -17.68
C LYS A 169 -5.91 6.17 -18.79
N GLN A 170 -5.79 5.73 -20.05
CA GLN A 170 -5.60 6.65 -21.18
C GLN A 170 -6.86 7.49 -21.42
N LYS A 171 -8.05 6.85 -21.34
CA LYS A 171 -9.33 7.57 -21.40
C LYS A 171 -9.40 8.68 -20.35
N ILE A 172 -9.06 8.38 -19.08
CA ILE A 172 -9.08 9.36 -17.99
C ILE A 172 -8.13 10.54 -18.27
N ARG A 173 -6.93 10.27 -18.80
CA ARG A 173 -5.91 11.29 -19.11
C ARG A 173 -6.37 12.24 -20.23
N ASN A 174 -7.13 11.72 -21.19
CA ASN A 174 -7.61 12.49 -22.35
C ASN A 174 -8.86 13.32 -22.06
N LEU A 175 -9.47 13.18 -20.87
CA LEU A 175 -10.63 13.98 -20.50
C LEU A 175 -10.25 15.46 -20.37
N TYR A 176 -11.07 16.32 -20.97
CA TYR A 176 -11.00 17.75 -20.75
C TYR A 176 -11.43 18.06 -19.33
N SER A 177 -10.60 18.78 -18.56
CA SER A 177 -10.92 19.19 -17.19
C SER A 177 -10.73 20.68 -17.00
N ARG A 178 -11.68 21.32 -16.30
CA ARG A 178 -11.66 22.76 -16.05
C ARG A 178 -12.28 23.10 -14.69
N ALA A 179 -11.52 23.81 -13.86
CA ALA A 179 -12.04 24.38 -12.61
C ALA A 179 -12.87 25.63 -12.92
N ILE A 180 -14.19 25.55 -12.75
CA ILE A 180 -15.12 26.66 -13.05
C ILE A 180 -15.16 27.66 -11.89
N TYR A 181 -15.15 27.13 -10.66
CA TYR A 181 -15.34 27.95 -9.49
C TYR A 181 -14.39 27.54 -8.39
N LEU A 182 -13.68 28.53 -7.86
CA LEU A 182 -12.75 28.37 -6.77
C LEU A 182 -13.02 29.46 -5.73
N ARG A 183 -13.11 29.07 -4.46
CA ARG A 183 -13.22 30.01 -3.34
C ARG A 183 -12.44 29.53 -2.13
N ARG A 184 -11.91 30.49 -1.36
CA ARG A 184 -11.55 30.26 0.04
C ARG A 184 -12.82 30.45 0.88
N VAL A 185 -13.22 29.40 1.60
CA VAL A 185 -14.33 29.40 2.55
C VAL A 185 -13.77 29.22 3.96
N SER A 186 -14.51 29.60 5.00
CA SER A 186 -14.04 29.48 6.38
C SER A 186 -15.14 28.97 7.30
N CYS A 187 -14.75 28.28 8.36
CA CYS A 187 -15.61 27.87 9.47
C CYS A 187 -15.11 28.55 10.74
N GLN A 188 -16.00 29.19 11.49
CA GLN A 188 -15.66 29.79 12.79
C GLN A 188 -15.65 28.71 13.86
N THR A 189 -14.55 28.59 14.59
CA THR A 189 -14.41 27.67 15.73
C THR A 189 -13.94 28.44 16.96
N ARG A 190 -13.92 27.80 18.14
CA ARG A 190 -13.31 28.40 19.35
C ARG A 190 -11.85 28.78 19.14
N LYS A 191 -11.11 28.07 18.27
CA LYS A 191 -9.73 28.37 17.89
C LYS A 191 -9.61 29.50 16.85
N GLY A 192 -10.74 30.09 16.41
CA GLY A 192 -10.79 31.14 15.39
C GLY A 192 -11.32 30.67 14.03
N LYS A 193 -11.08 31.46 12.98
CA LYS A 193 -11.56 31.18 11.61
C LYS A 193 -10.65 30.15 10.95
N ILE A 194 -11.15 28.94 10.72
CA ILE A 194 -10.41 27.88 10.02
C ILE A 194 -10.73 27.96 8.51
N PRO A 195 -9.78 28.32 7.64
CA PRO A 195 -10.01 28.40 6.21
C PRO A 195 -9.99 27.03 5.54
N SER A 196 -10.63 26.93 4.38
CA SER A 196 -10.58 25.79 3.47
C SER A 196 -10.76 26.27 2.05
N PHE A 197 -10.16 25.60 1.09
CA PHE A 197 -10.39 25.88 -0.33
C PHE A 197 -11.50 24.97 -0.83
N TYR A 198 -12.49 25.57 -1.49
CA TYR A 198 -13.57 24.90 -2.19
C TYR A 198 -13.38 25.07 -3.70
N CYS A 199 -13.59 24.00 -4.45
CA CYS A 199 -13.51 23.99 -5.90
C CYS A 199 -14.70 23.22 -6.50
N LEU A 200 -15.22 23.74 -7.62
CA LEU A 200 -16.14 23.05 -8.51
C LEU A 200 -15.45 22.90 -9.87
N THR A 201 -15.31 21.66 -10.33
CA THR A 201 -14.61 21.29 -11.57
C THR A 201 -15.56 20.52 -12.47
N VAL A 202 -15.50 20.83 -13.78
CA VAL A 202 -16.15 20.06 -14.83
C VAL A 202 -15.10 19.20 -15.53
N VAL A 203 -15.52 17.98 -15.89
CA VAL A 203 -14.72 17.05 -16.69
C VAL A 203 -15.60 16.55 -17.84
N GLY A 204 -15.04 16.30 -19.03
CA GLY A 204 -15.79 15.74 -20.14
C GLY A 204 -14.92 15.27 -21.30
N ASN A 205 -15.48 14.44 -22.18
CA ASN A 205 -14.77 13.89 -23.33
C ASN A 205 -14.96 14.71 -24.63
N LYS A 206 -15.63 15.87 -24.57
CA LYS A 206 -16.05 16.67 -25.73
C LYS A 206 -16.98 15.94 -26.72
N ASP A 207 -17.48 14.78 -26.34
CA ASP A 207 -18.33 13.91 -27.17
C ASP A 207 -19.60 13.49 -26.40
N GLY A 208 -20.18 14.41 -25.62
CA GLY A 208 -21.46 14.21 -24.95
C GLY A 208 -21.37 13.52 -23.59
N LEU A 209 -20.18 13.16 -23.10
CA LEU A 209 -19.98 12.69 -21.73
C LEU A 209 -19.44 13.83 -20.87
N ILE A 210 -20.11 14.11 -19.76
CA ILE A 210 -19.71 15.17 -18.85
C ILE A 210 -19.84 14.73 -17.40
N GLY A 211 -19.02 15.25 -16.51
CA GLY A 211 -19.13 15.05 -15.08
C GLY A 211 -18.83 16.32 -14.31
N LEU A 212 -19.55 16.51 -13.21
CA LEU A 212 -19.35 17.64 -12.30
C LEU A 212 -18.89 17.12 -10.94
N GLY A 213 -17.88 17.76 -10.38
CA GLY A 213 -17.32 17.39 -9.09
C GLY A 213 -16.99 18.59 -8.24
N GLU A 214 -17.30 18.49 -6.96
CA GLU A 214 -16.90 19.45 -5.95
C GLU A 214 -15.82 18.86 -5.05
N GLY A 215 -14.93 19.72 -4.55
CA GLY A 215 -13.82 19.33 -3.71
C GLY A 215 -13.51 20.40 -2.68
N LYS A 216 -13.20 19.97 -1.45
CA LYS A 216 -12.81 20.85 -0.36
C LYS A 216 -11.56 20.32 0.35
N SER A 217 -10.61 21.20 0.64
CA SER A 217 -9.42 20.84 1.41
C SER A 217 -8.89 21.99 2.27
N ARG A 218 -8.24 21.64 3.39
CA ARG A 218 -7.55 22.61 4.26
C ARG A 218 -6.10 22.83 3.83
N ASP A 219 -5.44 21.76 3.38
CA ASP A 219 -4.00 21.74 3.09
C ASP A 219 -3.60 22.57 1.86
N GLY A 220 -4.54 22.86 0.96
CA GLY A 220 -4.29 23.75 -0.17
C GLY A 220 -5.30 23.64 -1.31
N MET A 221 -5.23 24.61 -2.20
CA MET A 221 -6.07 24.72 -3.40
C MET A 221 -5.89 23.52 -4.35
N ARG A 222 -4.65 23.11 -4.62
CA ARG A 222 -4.36 22.01 -5.57
C ARG A 222 -5.00 20.69 -5.13
N VAL A 223 -5.00 20.42 -3.82
CA VAL A 223 -5.64 19.22 -3.24
C VAL A 223 -7.17 19.29 -3.40
N ALA A 224 -7.77 20.47 -3.22
CA ALA A 224 -9.20 20.66 -3.46
C ALA A 224 -9.58 20.45 -4.93
N ILE A 225 -8.77 20.93 -5.88
CA ILE A 225 -8.96 20.69 -7.32
C ILE A 225 -8.84 19.19 -7.64
N ARG A 226 -7.82 18.49 -7.11
CA ARG A 226 -7.66 17.04 -7.29
C ARG A 226 -8.89 16.28 -6.81
N LYS A 227 -9.42 16.60 -5.62
CA LYS A 227 -10.65 16.02 -5.07
C LYS A 227 -11.87 16.31 -5.95
N ALA A 228 -12.01 17.53 -6.44
CA ALA A 228 -13.08 17.92 -7.35
C ALA A 228 -13.00 17.15 -8.68
N HIS A 229 -11.81 17.02 -9.26
CA HIS A 229 -11.56 16.26 -10.48
C HIS A 229 -11.91 14.78 -10.31
N TRP A 230 -11.52 14.16 -9.19
CA TRP A 230 -11.86 12.78 -8.86
C TRP A 230 -13.37 12.57 -8.75
N ASN A 231 -14.07 13.47 -8.07
CA ASN A 231 -15.52 13.40 -7.96
C ASN A 231 -16.21 13.64 -9.31
N ALA A 232 -15.67 14.50 -10.16
CA ALA A 232 -16.22 14.75 -11.49
C ALA A 232 -16.15 13.51 -12.39
N ILE A 233 -15.02 12.77 -12.37
CA ILE A 233 -14.89 11.54 -13.17
C ILE A 233 -15.82 10.43 -12.68
N LYS A 234 -16.03 10.33 -11.37
CA LYS A 234 -17.01 9.37 -10.81
C LYS A 234 -18.44 9.68 -11.28
N ASN A 235 -18.75 10.96 -11.48
CA ASN A 235 -20.08 11.46 -11.85
C ASN A 235 -20.21 11.71 -13.37
N LEU A 236 -19.50 10.95 -14.22
CA LEU A 236 -19.65 11.09 -15.67
C LEU A 236 -21.05 10.60 -16.10
N THR A 237 -21.82 11.48 -16.71
CA THR A 237 -23.16 11.23 -17.26
C THR A 237 -23.21 11.57 -18.75
N PRO A 238 -23.88 10.73 -19.56
CA PRO A 238 -24.12 11.03 -20.97
C PRO A 238 -25.20 12.10 -21.12
N ILE A 239 -25.04 12.99 -22.10
CA ILE A 239 -25.99 14.04 -22.43
C ILE A 239 -26.48 13.86 -23.87
N PRO A 240 -27.80 13.84 -24.10
CA PRO A 240 -28.35 13.82 -25.45
C PRO A 240 -28.08 15.15 -26.15
N ARG A 241 -27.68 15.08 -27.44
CA ARG A 241 -27.38 16.25 -28.26
C ARG A 241 -27.97 16.05 -29.65
N TYR A 242 -28.51 17.12 -30.22
CA TYR A 242 -28.95 17.15 -31.61
C TYR A 242 -27.76 17.41 -32.54
N GLU A 243 -27.64 16.59 -33.60
CA GLU A 243 -26.53 16.61 -34.57
C GLU A 243 -25.14 16.61 -33.92
N ASN A 244 -25.00 16.01 -32.72
CA ASN A 244 -23.78 16.05 -31.91
C ASN A 244 -23.21 17.46 -31.65
N ARG A 245 -24.03 18.51 -31.77
CA ARG A 245 -23.56 19.92 -31.67
C ARG A 245 -24.40 20.82 -30.76
N THR A 246 -25.71 20.64 -30.70
CA THR A 246 -26.62 21.52 -29.95
C THR A 246 -27.62 20.73 -29.09
N ILE A 247 -28.44 21.42 -28.31
CA ILE A 247 -29.46 20.82 -27.45
C ILE A 247 -30.72 20.48 -28.25
N ILE A 248 -31.55 19.60 -27.70
CA ILE A 248 -32.83 19.24 -28.31
C ILE A 248 -33.90 20.25 -27.87
N GLY A 249 -34.33 21.09 -28.81
CA GLY A 249 -35.36 22.12 -28.57
C GLY A 249 -34.92 23.26 -27.66
N ASN A 250 -35.89 24.04 -27.17
CA ASN A 250 -35.68 25.11 -26.21
C ASN A 250 -35.99 24.61 -24.79
N ILE A 251 -35.19 25.03 -23.82
CA ILE A 251 -35.27 24.55 -22.45
C ILE A 251 -35.31 25.74 -21.51
N ASP A 252 -36.43 25.86 -20.81
CA ASP A 252 -36.56 26.75 -19.66
C ASP A 252 -36.51 25.91 -18.38
N TYR A 253 -35.46 26.10 -17.59
CA TYR A 253 -35.19 25.29 -16.41
C TYR A 253 -34.93 26.15 -15.18
N LYS A 254 -35.52 25.78 -14.04
CA LYS A 254 -35.31 26.45 -12.76
C LYS A 254 -34.53 25.53 -11.81
N PHE A 255 -33.37 25.99 -11.37
CA PHE A 255 -32.56 25.33 -10.37
C PHE A 255 -32.38 26.23 -9.15
N HIS A 256 -33.06 25.89 -8.05
CA HIS A 256 -33.21 26.79 -6.89
C HIS A 256 -33.68 28.20 -7.30
N ALA A 257 -32.88 29.23 -7.03
CA ALA A 257 -33.14 30.61 -7.42
C ALA A 257 -32.62 30.98 -8.83
N VAL A 258 -31.92 30.08 -9.51
CA VAL A 258 -31.40 30.31 -10.88
C VAL A 258 -32.48 29.91 -11.88
N LYS A 259 -32.76 30.77 -12.87
CA LYS A 259 -33.62 30.45 -14.01
C LYS A 259 -32.76 30.45 -15.28
N LEU A 260 -32.71 29.34 -15.98
CA LEU A 260 -31.98 29.14 -17.23
C LEU A 260 -32.99 29.14 -18.37
N SER A 261 -32.75 29.97 -19.39
CA SER A 261 -33.46 29.88 -20.66
C SER A 261 -32.42 29.58 -21.73
N LEU A 262 -32.51 28.39 -22.31
CA LEU A 262 -31.58 27.84 -23.29
C LEU A 262 -32.33 27.63 -24.60
N ARG A 263 -31.69 27.97 -25.71
CA ARG A 263 -32.25 27.84 -27.04
C ARG A 263 -31.29 27.06 -27.94
N SER A 264 -31.83 26.10 -28.67
CA SER A 264 -31.10 25.42 -29.74
C SER A 264 -30.69 26.44 -30.79
N ALA A 265 -29.49 26.32 -31.33
CA ALA A 265 -28.94 27.27 -32.30
C ALA A 265 -28.63 26.56 -33.64
N PRO A 266 -28.69 27.28 -34.78
CA PRO A 266 -28.28 26.75 -36.07
C PRO A 266 -26.76 26.48 -36.10
N ALA A 267 -26.32 25.69 -37.08
CA ALA A 267 -24.89 25.34 -37.20
C ALA A 267 -24.05 26.58 -37.51
N GLY A 268 -22.93 26.75 -36.79
CA GLY A 268 -22.01 27.88 -36.98
C GLY A 268 -22.39 29.13 -36.17
N PHE A 269 -23.41 29.07 -35.32
CA PHE A 269 -23.77 30.17 -34.43
C PHE A 269 -22.76 30.39 -33.29
N GLY A 270 -22.13 29.29 -32.84
CA GLY A 270 -21.21 29.25 -31.72
C GLY A 270 -21.89 29.27 -30.35
N LEU A 271 -21.08 29.39 -29.30
CA LEU A 271 -21.54 29.42 -27.91
C LEU A 271 -21.77 30.87 -27.43
N ARG A 272 -23.03 31.32 -27.40
CA ARG A 272 -23.42 32.66 -26.90
C ARG A 272 -24.18 32.54 -25.58
N VAL A 273 -23.43 32.24 -24.52
CA VAL A 273 -23.96 31.91 -23.20
C VAL A 273 -23.13 32.52 -22.07
N ASN A 274 -23.58 32.37 -20.82
CA ASN A 274 -22.81 32.72 -19.64
C ASN A 274 -21.44 32.00 -19.64
N PRO A 275 -20.32 32.64 -19.26
CA PRO A 275 -18.99 32.03 -19.28
C PRO A 275 -18.89 30.72 -18.48
N ASN A 276 -19.64 30.57 -17.38
CA ASN A 276 -19.63 29.31 -16.63
C ASN A 276 -20.34 28.18 -17.40
N ILE A 277 -21.37 28.52 -18.18
CA ILE A 277 -22.07 27.56 -19.05
C ILE A 277 -21.20 27.23 -20.26
N PHE A 278 -20.48 28.22 -20.80
CA PHE A 278 -19.54 28.04 -21.91
C PHE A 278 -18.51 26.93 -21.60
N GLU A 279 -17.87 26.98 -20.44
CA GLU A 279 -16.88 25.97 -20.03
C GLU A 279 -17.50 24.56 -19.92
N VAL A 280 -18.76 24.47 -19.50
CA VAL A 280 -19.50 23.20 -19.40
C VAL A 280 -19.87 22.68 -20.80
N CYS A 281 -20.31 23.55 -21.70
CA CYS A 281 -20.56 23.21 -23.11
C CYS A 281 -19.29 22.71 -23.80
N GLN A 282 -18.16 23.35 -23.54
CA GLN A 282 -16.87 22.95 -24.11
C GLN A 282 -16.45 21.55 -23.65
N ALA A 283 -16.70 21.21 -22.38
CA ALA A 283 -16.46 19.87 -21.83
C ALA A 283 -17.43 18.82 -22.39
N ALA A 284 -18.71 19.19 -22.56
CA ALA A 284 -19.75 18.32 -23.13
C ALA A 284 -19.61 18.12 -24.65
N GLY A 285 -18.92 19.01 -25.36
CA GLY A 285 -18.88 18.99 -26.83
C GLY A 285 -20.04 19.69 -27.52
N ILE A 286 -20.75 20.59 -26.81
CA ILE A 286 -21.78 21.43 -27.42
C ILE A 286 -21.07 22.59 -28.11
N LYS A 287 -21.32 22.77 -29.41
CA LYS A 287 -20.70 23.79 -30.25
C LYS A 287 -21.59 25.03 -30.44
N ASP A 288 -22.90 24.82 -30.57
CA ASP A 288 -23.86 25.88 -30.81
C ASP A 288 -24.91 25.93 -29.71
N LEU A 289 -25.02 27.06 -29.02
CA LEU A 289 -26.02 27.26 -27.98
C LEU A 289 -26.26 28.76 -27.75
N GLY A 290 -27.52 29.16 -27.73
CA GLY A 290 -27.95 30.47 -27.23
C GLY A 290 -28.55 30.33 -25.84
N GLY A 291 -28.25 31.23 -24.92
CA GLY A 291 -28.88 31.13 -23.60
C GLY A 291 -28.60 32.27 -22.65
N LYS A 292 -29.55 32.51 -21.75
CA LYS A 292 -29.47 33.55 -20.73
C LYS A 292 -29.82 32.99 -19.35
N VAL A 293 -29.12 33.51 -18.35
CA VAL A 293 -29.40 33.22 -16.93
C VAL A 293 -30.16 34.39 -16.33
N PHE A 294 -31.35 34.11 -15.80
CA PHE A 294 -32.23 35.04 -15.11
C PHE A 294 -32.24 34.79 -13.59
N LYS A 295 -32.70 35.79 -12.84
CA LYS A 295 -32.76 35.80 -11.36
C LYS A 295 -31.37 35.68 -10.74
N SER A 296 -31.01 34.57 -10.10
CA SER A 296 -29.68 34.40 -9.49
C SER A 296 -28.63 33.97 -10.51
N ARG A 297 -27.40 34.50 -10.39
CA ARG A 297 -26.25 34.14 -11.24
C ARG A 297 -25.13 33.48 -10.42
N ASN A 298 -25.47 32.79 -9.33
CA ASN A 298 -24.49 32.05 -8.54
C ASN A 298 -23.85 30.95 -9.41
N LYS A 299 -22.53 31.02 -9.58
CA LYS A 299 -21.74 30.15 -10.47
C LYS A 299 -21.99 28.66 -10.19
N MET A 300 -22.00 28.26 -8.92
CA MET A 300 -22.22 26.86 -8.53
C MET A 300 -23.58 26.34 -8.96
N ASN A 301 -24.65 27.09 -8.65
CA ASN A 301 -26.02 26.69 -8.96
C ASN A 301 -26.32 26.81 -10.46
N THR A 302 -25.68 27.76 -11.14
CA THR A 302 -25.82 27.92 -12.59
C THR A 302 -25.28 26.68 -13.31
N VAL A 303 -24.10 26.19 -12.91
CA VAL A 303 -23.48 24.99 -13.49
C VAL A 303 -24.25 23.72 -13.13
N LYS A 304 -24.59 23.52 -11.84
CA LYS A 304 -25.38 22.36 -11.40
C LYS A 304 -26.74 22.29 -12.11
N GLY A 305 -27.45 23.42 -12.15
CA GLY A 305 -28.73 23.51 -12.84
C GLY A 305 -28.63 23.32 -14.34
N PHE A 306 -27.53 23.75 -14.98
CA PHE A 306 -27.33 23.55 -16.41
C PHE A 306 -27.08 22.08 -16.75
N VAL A 307 -26.23 21.37 -16.01
CA VAL A 307 -26.00 19.92 -16.21
C VAL A 307 -27.28 19.13 -15.98
N GLU A 308 -28.06 19.48 -14.95
CA GLU A 308 -29.35 18.84 -14.69
C GLU A 308 -30.37 19.12 -15.81
N ALA A 309 -30.42 20.35 -16.34
CA ALA A 309 -31.26 20.71 -17.48
C ALA A 309 -30.90 19.90 -18.74
N LEU A 310 -29.61 19.69 -19.00
CA LEU A 310 -29.14 18.88 -20.12
C LEU A 310 -29.48 17.40 -19.95
N THR A 311 -29.35 16.87 -18.73
CA THR A 311 -29.63 15.45 -18.43
C THR A 311 -31.13 15.14 -18.54
N LYS A 312 -32.01 16.10 -18.24
CA LYS A 312 -33.47 15.94 -18.32
C LYS A 312 -34.04 16.05 -19.74
N GLN A 313 -33.21 16.32 -20.75
CA GLN A 313 -33.66 16.35 -22.14
C GLN A 313 -34.13 14.96 -22.57
N ARG A 314 -35.24 14.91 -23.32
CA ARG A 314 -35.68 13.68 -23.99
C ARG A 314 -35.08 13.64 -25.39
N SER A 315 -34.58 12.48 -25.80
CA SER A 315 -34.14 12.31 -27.19
C SER A 315 -35.34 12.36 -28.13
N LEU A 316 -35.11 12.69 -29.41
CA LEU A 316 -36.19 12.68 -30.42
C LEU A 316 -36.76 11.27 -30.61
N GLU A 317 -35.92 10.26 -30.46
CA GLU A 317 -36.28 8.84 -30.52
C GLU A 317 -37.21 8.46 -29.36
N ASP A 318 -36.88 8.87 -28.13
CA ASP A 318 -37.72 8.63 -26.95
C ASP A 318 -39.09 9.33 -27.09
N LEU A 319 -39.11 10.53 -27.66
CA LEU A 319 -40.35 11.27 -27.90
C LEU A 319 -41.22 10.60 -28.98
N ALA A 320 -40.60 10.09 -30.04
CA ALA A 320 -41.29 9.35 -31.09
C ALA A 320 -41.89 8.05 -30.56
N ALA A 321 -41.09 7.28 -29.81
CA ALA A 321 -41.51 6.04 -29.17
C ALA A 321 -42.66 6.28 -28.18
N GLY A 322 -42.54 7.29 -27.31
CA GLY A 322 -43.57 7.62 -26.34
C GLY A 322 -44.90 8.10 -26.93
N ARG A 323 -44.89 8.61 -28.18
CA ARG A 323 -46.10 9.06 -28.88
C ARG A 323 -46.61 8.06 -29.94
N GLY A 324 -45.83 7.04 -30.28
CA GLY A 324 -46.12 6.13 -31.39
C GLY A 324 -46.14 6.81 -32.76
N LYS A 325 -45.46 7.96 -32.91
CA LYS A 325 -45.44 8.74 -34.17
C LYS A 325 -44.01 8.97 -34.63
N LYS A 326 -43.79 8.87 -35.94
CA LYS A 326 -42.49 9.17 -36.56
C LYS A 326 -42.19 10.67 -36.45
N VAL A 327 -41.08 11.01 -35.82
CA VAL A 327 -40.55 12.39 -35.79
C VAL A 327 -39.49 12.49 -36.89
N LEU A 328 -39.76 13.32 -37.89
CA LEU A 328 -38.84 13.57 -39.00
C LEU A 328 -38.11 14.90 -38.79
N ASP A 329 -36.80 14.87 -38.94
CA ASP A 329 -35.97 16.07 -39.00
C ASP A 329 -35.88 16.56 -40.44
N LEU A 330 -36.60 17.66 -40.73
CA LEU A 330 -36.69 18.24 -42.07
C LEU A 330 -35.32 18.65 -42.62
N ARG A 331 -34.43 19.16 -41.77
CA ARG A 331 -33.10 19.59 -42.19
C ARG A 331 -32.28 18.41 -42.67
N LYS A 332 -32.28 17.32 -41.88
CA LYS A 332 -31.55 16.10 -42.26
C LYS A 332 -32.12 15.53 -43.56
N VAL A 333 -33.44 15.44 -43.71
CA VAL A 333 -34.08 14.93 -44.93
C VAL A 333 -33.66 15.73 -46.16
N TYR A 334 -33.65 17.07 -46.06
CA TYR A 334 -33.30 17.94 -47.20
C TYR A 334 -31.87 17.74 -47.71
N TYR A 335 -30.90 17.48 -46.83
CA TYR A 335 -29.48 17.31 -47.19
C TYR A 335 -29.05 15.84 -47.32
N SER A 336 -29.94 14.87 -47.11
CA SER A 336 -29.64 13.43 -47.24
C SER A 336 -30.10 12.84 -48.58
N ALA A 337 -30.74 13.65 -49.44
CA ALA A 337 -31.04 13.33 -50.83
C ALA A 337 -29.88 13.75 -51.73
#